data_AF-A0A7D4CMJ9-F1
#
_entry.id   AF-A0A7D4CMJ9-F1
#
_cell.length_a   1.000
_cell.length_b   1.000
_cell.length_c   1.000
_cell.angle_alpha   90.00
_cell.angle_beta   90.00
_cell.angle_gamma   90.00
#
_symmetry.space_group_name_H-M   'P 1'
#
loop_
_entity.id
_entity.type
_entity.pdbx_description
1 polymer ?
#
loop_
_entity_poly.entity_id
_entity_poly.type
_entity_poly.pdbx_seq_one_letter_code
_entity_poly.pdbx_strand_id
1 'polypeptide(L)'
;MARKTIAEPAETNPERDFGVLLGWESHPAGERIMLIMQSSRKTPKTKNEVRDFRYYMTKEQAVLLGNYLFRLAGATAPRTTRPGLIERLFGR
;
A
#
# COMPACT_ATOMS: atom_id res chain seq x y z
N MET A 1 -19.81 18.73 -35.60
CA MET A 1 -18.42 18.36 -35.27
C MET A 1 -18.01 19.10 -34.00
N ALA A 2 -18.22 18.51 -32.81
CA ALA A 2 -17.87 19.15 -31.54
C ALA A 2 -16.46 18.73 -31.12
N ARG A 3 -15.55 19.70 -30.96
CA ARG A 3 -14.19 19.46 -30.44
C ARG A 3 -14.30 19.02 -28.98
N LYS A 4 -13.89 17.78 -28.70
CA LYS A 4 -13.70 17.26 -27.35
C LYS A 4 -12.53 18.03 -26.72
N THR A 5 -12.82 18.93 -25.79
CA THR A 5 -11.80 19.56 -24.93
C THR A 5 -11.15 18.44 -24.13
N ILE A 6 -9.92 18.09 -24.50
CA ILE A 6 -9.07 17.21 -23.71
C ILE A 6 -8.64 18.07 -22.52
N ALA A 7 -9.11 17.73 -21.32
CA ALA A 7 -8.68 18.40 -20.11
C ALA A 7 -7.16 18.23 -19.97
N GLU A 8 -6.46 19.35 -19.86
CA GLU A 8 -5.03 19.43 -19.59
C GLU A 8 -4.72 18.64 -18.30
N PRO A 9 -3.67 17.80 -18.26
CA PRO A 9 -3.30 17.11 -17.03
C PRO A 9 -2.90 18.18 -16.01
N ALA A 10 -3.69 18.33 -14.96
CA ALA A 10 -3.42 19.25 -13.87
C ALA A 10 -2.00 18.97 -13.35
N GLU A 11 -1.14 20.00 -13.38
CA GLU A 11 0.22 19.92 -12.85
C GLU A 11 0.15 19.46 -11.39
N THR A 12 0.52 18.20 -11.16
CA THR A 12 0.62 17.64 -9.82
C THR A 12 1.85 18.25 -9.17
N ASN A 13 1.69 19.36 -8.47
CA ASN A 13 2.74 19.88 -7.60
C ASN A 13 2.96 18.85 -6.47
N PRO A 14 4.10 18.13 -6.46
CA PRO A 14 4.34 17.04 -5.50
C PRO A 14 4.34 17.55 -4.06
N GLU A 15 4.61 18.85 -3.83
CA GLU A 15 4.61 19.44 -2.50
C GLU A 15 3.21 19.68 -1.92
N ARG A 16 2.15 19.62 -2.73
CA ARG A 16 0.78 19.93 -2.30
C ARG A 16 -0.12 18.73 -2.05
N ASP A 17 0.33 17.52 -2.36
CA ASP A 17 -0.48 16.30 -2.24
C ASP A 17 0.08 15.26 -1.25
N PHE A 18 0.73 15.74 -0.20
CA PHE A 18 1.10 14.88 0.94
C PHE A 18 -0.09 14.68 1.89
N GLY A 19 -0.22 13.46 2.41
CA GLY A 19 -1.20 13.09 3.42
C GLY A 19 -0.60 12.12 4.42
N VAL A 20 -1.18 12.06 5.61
CA VAL A 20 -0.78 11.11 6.66
C VAL A 20 -1.32 9.74 6.30
N LEU A 21 -0.47 8.70 6.31
CA LEU A 21 -0.92 7.31 6.17
C LEU A 21 -1.66 6.91 7.45
N LEU A 22 -2.94 6.59 7.32
CA LEU A 22 -3.81 6.20 8.44
C LEU A 22 -3.88 4.68 8.60
N GLY A 23 -3.82 3.96 7.49
CA GLY A 23 -3.97 2.52 7.46
C GLY A 23 -3.74 1.95 6.07
N TRP A 24 -3.61 0.63 6.00
CA TRP A 24 -3.54 -0.10 4.75
C TRP A 24 -4.15 -1.49 4.90
N GLU A 25 -4.73 -1.97 3.81
CA GLU A 25 -5.34 -3.29 3.73
C GLU A 25 -4.90 -3.98 2.44
N SER A 26 -4.73 -5.30 2.48
CA SER A 26 -4.36 -6.08 1.30
C SER A 26 -5.31 -7.24 1.08
N HIS A 27 -5.72 -7.45 -0.17
CA HIS A 27 -6.58 -8.56 -0.57
C HIS A 27 -5.94 -9.33 -1.74
N PRO A 28 -6.07 -10.68 -1.76
CA PRO A 28 -5.72 -11.46 -2.94
C PRO A 28 -6.68 -11.11 -4.09
N ALA A 29 -6.13 -10.96 -5.30
CA ALA A 29 -6.86 -10.65 -6.52
C ALA A 29 -6.37 -11.56 -7.67
N GLY A 30 -6.58 -12.87 -7.50
CA GLY A 30 -6.04 -13.91 -8.38
C GLY A 30 -4.51 -13.95 -8.28
N GLU A 31 -3.81 -13.76 -9.40
CA GLU A 31 -2.35 -13.66 -9.44
C GLU A 31 -1.80 -12.29 -9.03
N ARG A 32 -2.69 -11.34 -8.70
CA ARG A 32 -2.34 -10.01 -8.21
C ARG A 32 -2.70 -9.85 -6.74
N ILE A 33 -2.16 -8.79 -6.15
CA ILE A 33 -2.49 -8.29 -4.83
C ILE A 33 -3.12 -6.92 -5.01
N MET A 34 -4.29 -6.70 -4.39
CA MET A 34 -4.87 -5.39 -4.23
C MET A 34 -4.40 -4.79 -2.92
N LEU A 35 -3.74 -3.64 -2.95
CA LEU A 35 -3.38 -2.84 -1.78
C LEU A 35 -4.25 -1.59 -1.74
N ILE A 36 -4.91 -1.37 -0.62
CA ILE A 36 -5.65 -0.16 -0.31
C ILE A 36 -4.83 0.62 0.71
N MET A 37 -4.41 1.84 0.39
CA MET A 37 -3.79 2.76 1.34
C MET A 37 -4.77 3.87 1.70
N GLN A 38 -4.92 4.14 2.99
CA GLN A 38 -5.83 5.16 3.50
C GLN A 38 -5.02 6.36 3.95
N SER A 39 -5.40 7.55 3.47
CA SER A 39 -4.70 8.78 3.83
C SER A 39 -5.66 9.94 4.05
N SER A 40 -5.27 10.87 4.92
CA SER A 40 -5.94 12.16 5.05
C SER A 40 -4.92 13.30 5.15
N ARG A 41 -5.31 14.48 4.67
CA ARG A 41 -4.47 15.70 4.72
C ARG A 41 -4.45 16.36 6.11
N LYS A 42 -5.38 15.99 6.98
CA LYS A 42 -5.54 16.50 8.35
C LYS A 42 -6.05 15.37 9.23
N THR A 43 -6.06 15.55 10.55
CA THR A 43 -6.74 14.61 11.46
C THR A 43 -8.20 14.47 11.04
N PRO A 44 -8.63 13.28 10.55
CA PRO A 44 -9.97 13.12 10.02
C PRO A 44 -10.98 13.16 11.16
N LYS A 45 -12.02 13.99 11.03
CA LYS A 45 -13.16 14.02 11.97
C LYS A 45 -14.31 13.12 11.53
N THR A 46 -14.34 12.79 10.24
CA THR A 46 -15.36 11.94 9.63
C THR A 46 -14.72 11.00 8.61
N LYS A 47 -15.39 9.88 8.29
CA LYS A 47 -14.88 8.90 7.31
C LYS A 47 -14.70 9.49 5.91
N ASN A 48 -15.51 10.47 5.52
CA ASN A 48 -15.44 11.09 4.20
C ASN A 48 -14.19 11.95 3.99
N GLU A 49 -13.44 12.26 5.07
CA GLU A 49 -12.17 12.96 5.00
C GLU A 49 -10.97 12.03 4.75
N VAL A 50 -11.21 10.71 4.70
CA VAL A 50 -10.21 9.69 4.38
C VAL A 50 -10.30 9.36 2.90
N ARG A 51 -9.15 9.40 2.22
CA ARG A 51 -9.00 9.01 0.81
C ARG A 51 -8.38 7.62 0.73
N ASP A 52 -8.98 6.77 -0.07
CA ASP A 52 -8.43 5.47 -0.43
C ASP A 52 -7.64 5.55 -1.73
N PHE A 53 -6.42 5.01 -1.72
CA PHE A 53 -5.60 4.79 -2.90
C PHE A 53 -5.51 3.29 -3.14
N ARG A 54 -5.99 2.83 -4.31
CA ARG A 54 -6.07 1.40 -4.64
C ARG A 54 -5.04 1.06 -5.71
N TYR A 55 -4.21 0.09 -5.40
CA TYR A 55 -3.15 -0.40 -6.28
C TYR A 55 -3.33 -1.88 -6.53
N TYR A 56 -3.26 -2.28 -7.79
CA TYR A 56 -3.12 -3.68 -8.17
C TYR A 56 -1.67 -3.93 -8.56
N MET A 57 -1.06 -4.94 -7.97
CA MET A 57 0.33 -5.27 -8.22
C MET A 57 0.53 -6.77 -8.31
N THR A 58 1.57 -7.21 -9.01
CA THR A 58 1.99 -8.62 -8.98
C THR A 58 2.57 -8.97 -7.62
N LYS A 59 2.72 -10.28 -7.36
CA LYS A 59 3.36 -10.77 -6.13
C LYS A 59 4.81 -10.26 -6.01
N GLU A 60 5.54 -10.21 -7.13
CA GLU A 60 6.92 -9.72 -7.19
C GLU A 60 6.99 -8.22 -6.88
N GLN A 61 6.09 -7.41 -7.44
CA GLN A 61 6.01 -5.99 -7.15
C GLN A 61 5.71 -5.73 -5.66
N ALA A 62 4.85 -6.54 -5.04
CA ALA A 62 4.58 -6.44 -3.61
C ALA A 62 5.81 -6.79 -2.76
N VAL A 63 6.58 -7.81 -3.14
CA VAL A 63 7.84 -8.17 -2.47
C VAL A 63 8.85 -7.04 -2.55
N LEU A 64 9.02 -6.43 -3.74
CA LEU A 64 9.92 -5.30 -3.93
C LEU A 64 9.50 -4.08 -3.12
N LEU A 65 8.21 -3.75 -3.10
CA LEU A 65 7.66 -2.66 -2.29
C LEU A 65 7.93 -2.89 -0.80
N GLY A 66 7.61 -4.09 -0.29
CA GLY A 66 7.87 -4.43 1.10
C GLY A 66 9.36 -4.35 1.46
N ASN A 67 10.23 -4.89 0.61
CA ASN A 67 11.68 -4.82 0.84
C ASN A 67 12.19 -3.37 0.86
N TYR A 68 11.73 -2.54 -0.08
CA TYR A 68 12.06 -1.12 -0.12
C TYR A 68 11.67 -0.43 1.20
N LEU A 69 10.44 -0.64 1.67
CA LEU A 69 9.96 -0.06 2.92
C LEU A 69 10.77 -0.52 4.14
N PHE A 70 11.13 -1.80 4.23
CA PHE A 70 12.00 -2.31 5.30
C PHE A 70 13.38 -1.66 5.30
N ARG A 71 14.02 -1.61 4.13
CA ARG A 71 15.34 -0.98 3.97
C ARG A 71 15.30 0.50 4.34
N LEU A 72 14.26 1.21 3.90
CA LEU A 72 14.07 2.63 4.22
C LEU A 72 13.88 2.85 5.73
N ALA A 73 13.19 1.94 6.42
CA ALA A 73 12.98 1.99 7.86
C ALA A 73 14.22 1.56 8.68
N GLY A 74 15.32 1.13 8.04
CA GLY A 74 16.47 0.55 8.73
C GLY A 74 16.16 -0.78 9.42
N ALA A 75 15.07 -1.44 9.02
CA ALA A 75 14.61 -2.70 9.58
C ALA A 75 14.86 -3.85 8.60
N THR A 76 14.95 -5.07 9.14
CA THR A 76 14.91 -6.29 8.33
C THR A 76 13.49 -6.80 8.26
N ALA A 77 13.09 -7.34 7.11
CA ALA A 77 11.80 -8.03 6.99
C ALA A 77 11.68 -9.09 8.09
N PRO A 78 10.55 -9.13 8.83
CA PRO A 78 10.32 -10.16 9.84
C PRO A 78 10.50 -11.53 9.19
N ARG A 79 11.29 -12.39 9.84
CA ARG A 79 11.27 -13.80 9.46
C ARG A 79 9.85 -14.29 9.68
N THR A 80 9.24 -14.88 8.67
CA THR A 80 7.92 -15.49 8.81
C THR A 80 8.08 -16.73 9.69
N THR A 81 8.10 -16.55 11.01
CA THR A 81 8.07 -17.66 11.96
C THR A 81 6.64 -18.20 11.96
N ARG A 82 6.24 -18.89 10.89
CA ARG A 82 5.30 -19.98 11.09
C ARG A 82 6.15 -21.07 11.71
N PRO A 83 5.99 -21.40 13.01
CA PRO A 83 6.68 -22.56 13.53
C PRO A 83 6.31 -23.73 12.63
N GLY A 84 7.33 -24.33 12.02
CA GLY A 84 7.10 -25.46 11.13
C GLY A 84 6.32 -26.53 11.90
N LEU A 85 5.47 -27.29 11.23
CA LEU A 85 4.80 -28.44 11.89
C LEU A 85 5.82 -29.38 12.56
N ILE A 86 7.04 -29.44 12.03
CA ILE A 86 8.19 -30.15 12.58
C ILE A 86 8.67 -29.52 13.90
N GLU A 87 8.67 -28.19 14.02
CA GLU A 87 9.04 -27.46 15.23
C GLU A 87 8.03 -27.69 16.38
N ARG A 88 6.76 -27.97 16.04
CA ARG A 88 5.72 -28.37 17.02
C ARG A 88 5.83 -29.83 17.48
N LEU A 89 6.54 -30.68 16.74
CA LEU A 89 6.70 -32.11 17.05
C LEU A 89 8.05 -32.44 17.70
N PHE A 90 9.06 -31.59 17.52
CA PHE A 90 10.41 -31.79 18.07
C PHE A 90 10.86 -30.69 19.05
N GLY A 91 9.97 -29.76 19.43
CA GLY A 91 10.25 -28.73 20.42
C GLY A 91 10.04 -29.22 21.85
N ARG A 92 11.14 -29.36 22.58
CA ARG A 92 11.19 -29.41 24.04
C ARG A 92 11.37 -27.99 24.57
#